data_AF-A0A518H975-F1
#
_entry.id   AF-A0A518H975-F1
#
_cell.length_a   1.000
_cell.length_b   1.000
_cell.length_c   1.000
_cell.angle_alpha   90.00
_cell.angle_beta   90.00
_cell.angle_gamma   90.00
#
_symmetry.space_group_name_H-M   'P 1'
#
loop_
_entity.id
_entity.type
_entity.pdbx_description
1 polymer ?
#
loop_
_entity_poly.entity_id
_entity_poly.type
_entity_poly.pdbx_seq_one_letter_code
_entity_poly.pdbx_strand_id
1 'polypeptide(L)'
;MDNGHENDHEHEHEEVDATELLQELGAESRTQIFLSMRQQNLELLEIAARVAGYSGEHGPMKGDESEKAMRTIWKLYSEFYSWIDPEEIEEDDEDGDE
;
A
#
# COMPACT_ATOMS: atom_id res chain seq x y z
N MET A 1 15.18 -10.86 47.06
CA MET A 1 14.02 -10.13 46.51
C MET A 1 14.62 -9.32 45.36
N ASP A 2 15.06 -9.95 44.26
CA ASP A 2 14.26 -10.67 43.26
C ASP A 2 12.87 -10.08 43.08
N ASN A 3 12.71 -9.40 41.94
CA ASN A 3 11.46 -9.22 41.21
C ASN A 3 11.84 -8.80 39.78
N GLY A 4 12.03 -9.81 38.93
CA GLY A 4 12.01 -9.66 37.48
C GLY A 4 10.60 -9.51 36.91
N HIS A 5 10.54 -9.42 35.57
CA HIS A 5 9.46 -8.90 34.69
C HIS A 5 9.46 -7.37 34.63
N GLU A 6 9.50 -6.74 33.47
CA GLU A 6 8.59 -7.00 32.34
C GLU A 6 9.31 -7.03 31.00
N ASN A 7 8.79 -7.90 30.13
CA ASN A 7 9.30 -8.28 28.83
C ASN A 7 9.44 -7.08 27.89
N ASP A 8 10.68 -6.84 27.47
CA ASP A 8 10.99 -6.18 26.22
C ASP A 8 10.64 -7.17 25.10
N HIS A 9 9.35 -7.24 24.74
CA HIS A 9 8.93 -7.86 23.49
C HIS A 9 9.17 -6.84 22.40
N GLU A 10 10.43 -6.69 21.98
CA GLU A 10 10.74 -6.28 20.63
C GLU A 10 9.95 -7.23 19.72
N HIS A 11 8.83 -6.75 19.18
CA HIS A 11 8.14 -7.42 18.09
C HIS A 11 9.07 -7.33 16.89
N GLU A 12 10.04 -8.24 16.84
CA GLU A 12 10.79 -8.57 15.63
C GLU A 12 9.72 -8.97 14.61
N HIS A 13 9.31 -8.02 13.78
CA HIS A 13 8.49 -8.25 12.61
C HIS A 13 9.32 -9.12 11.68
N GLU A 14 9.29 -10.43 11.92
CA GLU A 14 9.77 -11.42 10.96
C GLU A 14 8.91 -11.19 9.72
N GLU A 15 9.47 -10.46 8.73
CA GLU A 15 8.82 -10.22 7.45
C GLU A 15 8.56 -11.58 6.82
N VAL A 16 7.35 -12.09 7.03
CA VAL A 16 6.94 -13.36 6.47
C VAL A 16 6.96 -13.18 4.95
N ASP A 17 7.95 -13.77 4.29
CA ASP A 17 8.09 -13.70 2.85
C ASP A 17 6.83 -14.30 2.21
N ALA A 18 5.99 -13.42 1.66
CA ALA A 18 4.75 -13.82 1.01
C ALA A 18 4.98 -14.87 -0.09
N THR A 19 6.18 -14.91 -0.69
CA THR A 19 6.55 -15.91 -1.69
C THR A 19 6.83 -17.28 -1.07
N GLU A 20 7.39 -17.35 0.14
CA GLU A 20 7.57 -18.58 0.90
C GLU A 20 6.19 -19.15 1.31
N LEU A 21 5.33 -18.29 1.86
CA LEU A 21 3.96 -18.66 2.23
C LEU A 21 3.14 -19.17 1.03
N LEU A 22 3.32 -18.56 -0.15
CA LEU A 22 2.68 -19.00 -1.40
C LEU A 22 3.19 -20.38 -1.86
N GLN A 23 4.47 -20.69 -1.64
CA GLN A 23 5.03 -22.00 -2.01
C GLN A 23 4.47 -23.13 -1.15
N GLU A 24 4.18 -22.87 0.12
CA GLU A 24 3.57 -23.84 1.03
C GLU A 24 2.12 -24.20 0.66
N LEU A 25 1.44 -23.36 -0.11
CA LEU A 25 0.06 -23.63 -0.55
C LEU A 25 -0.02 -24.79 -1.55
N GLY A 26 -1.22 -25.37 -1.67
CA GLY A 26 -1.51 -26.31 -2.76
C GLY A 26 -1.49 -25.61 -4.13
N ALA A 27 -1.22 -26.38 -5.19
CA ALA A 27 -1.19 -25.85 -6.57
C ALA A 27 -2.49 -25.14 -6.97
N GLU A 28 -3.64 -25.71 -6.59
CA GLU A 28 -4.96 -25.12 -6.85
C GLU A 28 -5.11 -23.76 -6.13
N SER A 29 -4.76 -23.68 -4.85
CA SER A 29 -4.85 -22.44 -4.06
C SER A 29 -3.96 -21.34 -4.64
N ARG A 30 -2.72 -21.67 -5.05
CA ARG A 30 -1.85 -20.72 -5.75
C ARG A 30 -2.45 -20.22 -7.06
N THR A 31 -3.04 -21.12 -7.85
CA THR A 31 -3.70 -20.75 -9.11
C THR A 31 -4.85 -19.79 -8.88
N GLN A 32 -5.69 -20.03 -7.87
CA GLN A 32 -6.79 -19.12 -7.51
C GLN A 32 -6.28 -17.74 -7.09
N ILE A 33 -5.22 -17.68 -6.27
CA ILE A 33 -4.61 -16.40 -5.87
C ILE A 33 -4.08 -15.64 -7.09
N PHE A 34 -3.36 -16.31 -7.98
CA PHE A 34 -2.84 -15.69 -9.20
C PHE A 34 -3.96 -15.13 -10.08
N LEU A 35 -5.05 -15.89 -10.26
CA LEU A 35 -6.19 -15.44 -11.05
C LEU A 35 -6.89 -14.25 -10.39
N SER A 36 -7.01 -14.24 -9.07
CA SER A 36 -7.55 -13.10 -8.31
C SER A 36 -6.67 -11.86 -8.48
N MET A 37 -5.35 -11.99 -8.33
CA MET A 37 -4.40 -10.89 -8.54
C MET A 37 -4.47 -10.37 -9.98
N ARG A 38 -4.61 -11.26 -10.96
CA ARG A 38 -4.77 -10.88 -12.37
C ARG A 38 -6.06 -10.07 -12.58
N GLN A 39 -7.15 -10.48 -11.95
CA GLN A 39 -8.42 -9.76 -12.03
C GLN A 39 -8.29 -8.35 -11.41
N GLN A 40 -7.68 -8.24 -10.23
CA GLN A 40 -7.40 -6.95 -9.58
C GLN A 40 -6.52 -6.04 -10.47
N ASN A 41 -5.50 -6.60 -11.13
CA ASN A 41 -4.67 -5.83 -12.06
C ASN A 41 -5.45 -5.30 -13.26
N LEU A 42 -6.41 -6.08 -13.79
CA LEU A 42 -7.28 -5.62 -14.88
C LEU A 42 -8.22 -4.49 -14.42
N GLU A 43 -8.78 -4.61 -13.21
CA GLU A 43 -9.62 -3.57 -12.61
C GLU A 43 -8.83 -2.28 -12.38
N LEU A 44 -7.59 -2.39 -11.90
CA LEU A 44 -6.70 -1.24 -11.71
C LEU A 44 -6.39 -0.54 -13.04
N LEU A 45 -6.12 -1.32 -14.10
CA LEU A 45 -5.89 -0.78 -15.44
C LEU A 45 -7.14 -0.07 -15.99
N GLU A 46 -8.34 -0.61 -15.75
CA GLU A 46 -9.59 0.03 -16.15
C GLU A 46 -9.79 1.36 -15.42
N ILE A 47 -9.56 1.41 -14.11
CA ILE A 47 -9.62 2.64 -13.32
C ILE A 47 -8.61 3.66 -13.85
N ALA A 48 -7.36 3.24 -14.07
CA ALA A 48 -6.32 4.10 -14.61
C ALA A 48 -6.71 4.68 -15.99
N ALA A 49 -7.29 3.87 -16.87
CA ALA A 49 -7.75 4.31 -18.18
C ALA A 49 -8.91 5.32 -18.09
N ARG A 50 -9.80 5.18 -17.11
CA ARG A 50 -10.88 6.14 -16.84
C ARG A 50 -10.35 7.45 -16.26
N VAL A 51 -9.45 7.36 -15.27
CA VAL A 51 -8.83 8.54 -14.64
C VAL A 51 -8.00 9.32 -15.65
N ALA A 52 -7.20 8.64 -16.47
CA ALA A 52 -6.41 9.27 -17.51
C ALA A 52 -7.25 9.86 -18.65
N GLY A 53 -8.56 9.61 -18.69
CA GLY A 53 -9.48 10.12 -19.70
C GLY A 53 -9.35 9.46 -21.07
N TYR A 54 -8.77 8.25 -21.14
CA TYR A 54 -8.78 7.40 -22.34
C TYR A 54 -10.11 6.65 -22.52
N SER A 55 -10.94 6.62 -21.47
CA SER A 55 -12.30 6.07 -21.47
C SER A 55 -13.18 6.85 -20.48
N GLY A 56 -14.51 6.78 -20.62
CA GLY A 56 -15.46 7.47 -19.73
C GLY A 56 -15.93 8.84 -20.23
N GLU A 57 -16.50 9.65 -19.34
CA GLU A 57 -17.15 10.94 -19.69
C GLU A 57 -16.18 12.12 -19.77
N HIS A 58 -14.96 11.98 -19.23
CA HIS A 58 -13.96 13.04 -19.19
C HIS A 58 -12.85 12.79 -20.22
N GLY A 59 -12.39 13.86 -20.87
CA GLY A 59 -11.31 13.79 -21.85
C GLY A 59 -9.93 13.55 -21.20
N PRO A 60 -8.90 13.27 -22.01
CA PRO A 60 -7.57 12.94 -21.49
C PRO A 60 -7.03 14.04 -20.58
N MET A 61 -6.51 13.66 -19.42
CA MET A 61 -5.86 14.60 -18.52
C MET A 61 -4.61 15.19 -19.19
N LYS A 62 -4.44 16.51 -19.11
CA LYS A 62 -3.19 17.14 -19.55
C LYS A 62 -2.07 16.84 -18.54
N GLY A 63 -0.82 16.84 -18.99
CA GLY A 63 0.34 16.52 -18.13
C GLY A 63 0.42 17.37 -16.86
N ASP A 64 0.07 18.65 -16.94
CA ASP A 64 0.11 19.56 -15.77
C ASP A 64 -1.06 19.29 -14.79
N GLU A 65 -2.17 18.74 -15.29
CA GLU A 65 -3.35 18.41 -14.49
C GLU A 65 -3.16 17.11 -13.71
N SER A 66 -2.39 16.14 -14.25
CA SER A 66 -2.10 14.87 -13.59
C SER A 66 -1.19 15.03 -12.38
N GLU A 67 -0.14 15.84 -12.49
CA GLU A 67 0.76 16.10 -11.36
C GLU A 67 0.02 16.79 -10.20
N LYS A 68 -0.86 17.75 -10.52
CA LYS A 68 -1.71 18.42 -9.53
C LYS A 68 -2.73 17.48 -8.90
N ALA A 69 -3.36 16.61 -9.70
CA ALA A 69 -4.30 15.62 -9.19
C ALA A 69 -3.62 14.62 -8.26
N MET A 70 -2.45 14.09 -8.65
CA MET A 70 -1.68 13.17 -7.82
C MET A 70 -1.25 13.78 -6.49
N ARG A 71 -0.77 15.03 -6.48
CA ARG A 71 -0.48 15.74 -5.23
C ARG A 71 -1.70 15.91 -4.33
N THR A 72 -2.88 16.09 -4.93
CA THR A 72 -4.13 16.22 -4.18
C THR A 72 -4.55 14.88 -3.58
N ILE A 73 -4.47 13.79 -4.37
CA ILE A 73 -4.74 12.42 -3.91
C ILE A 73 -3.80 12.03 -2.78
N TRP A 74 -2.49 12.29 -2.94
CA TRP A 74 -1.48 12.01 -1.93
C TRP A 74 -1.80 12.67 -0.60
N LYS A 75 -2.14 13.97 -0.60
CA LYS A 75 -2.51 14.71 0.62
C LYS A 75 -3.71 14.09 1.34
N LEU A 76 -4.74 13.71 0.58
CA LEU A 76 -5.91 13.04 1.14
C LEU A 76 -5.52 11.68 1.71
N TYR A 77 -4.74 10.90 0.97
CA TYR A 77 -4.28 9.58 1.43
C TYR A 77 -3.45 9.69 2.72
N SER A 78 -2.49 10.60 2.80
CA SER A 78 -1.68 10.81 4.00
C SER A 78 -2.52 11.27 5.20
N GLU A 79 -3.55 12.10 4.98
CA GLU A 79 -4.48 12.52 6.04
C GLU A 79 -5.36 11.35 6.51
N PHE A 80 -5.82 10.48 5.61
CA PHE A 80 -6.53 9.28 6.01
C PHE A 80 -5.62 8.28 6.71
N TYR A 81 -4.37 8.14 6.25
CA TYR A 81 -3.39 7.26 6.84
C TYR A 81 -3.08 7.68 8.28
N SER A 82 -2.91 8.98 8.54
CA SER A 82 -2.69 9.51 9.89
C SER A 82 -3.84 9.27 10.85
N TRP A 83 -5.05 9.06 10.34
CA TRP A 83 -6.20 8.69 11.18
C TRP A 83 -6.26 7.19 11.49
N ILE A 84 -5.64 6.36 10.65
CA ILE A 84 -5.63 4.91 10.78
C ILE A 84 -4.45 4.46 11.64
N ASP A 85 -3.27 5.03 11.38
CA ASP A 85 -2.03 4.77 12.10
C ASP A 85 -1.25 6.07 12.32
N PRO A 86 -1.52 6.78 13.44
CA PRO A 86 -0.88 8.05 13.73
C PRO A 86 0.60 7.91 14.14
N GLU A 87 1.03 6.73 14.61
CA GLU A 87 2.38 6.52 15.15
C GLU A 87 3.42 6.34 14.02
N GLU A 88 3.04 5.71 12.89
CA GLU A 88 3.94 5.49 11.74
C GLU A 88 4.37 6.77 11.01
N ILE A 89 3.61 7.87 11.13
CA ILE A 89 3.92 9.14 10.46
C ILE A 89 4.93 9.98 11.27
N GLU A 90 5.04 9.76 12.58
CA GLU A 90 6.01 10.46 13.42
C GLU A 90 7.46 10.00 13.15
N GLU A 91 7.65 8.86 12.46
CA GLU A 91 8.98 8.32 12.13
C GLU A 91 9.61 8.90 10.84
N ASP A 92 8.85 9.59 9.97
CA ASP A 92 9.35 10.11 8.67
C ASP A 92 9.83 11.59 8.75
N ASP A 93 9.73 12.22 9.92
CA ASP A 93 10.15 13.62 10.16
C ASP A 93 11.57 13.74 10.80
N GLU A 94 12.32 12.64 10.99
CA GLU A 94 13.67 12.65 11.62
C GLU A 94 14.88 12.47 10.67
N ASP A 95 14.71 12.37 9.35
CA ASP A 95 15.85 12.30 8.39
C ASP A 95 16.03 13.59 7.57
N GLY A 96 16.25 14.69 8.29
CA GLY A 96 16.45 16.03 7.74
C GLY A 96 17.64 16.78 8.33
N ASP A 97 18.82 16.16 8.40
CA ASP A 97 20.10 16.87 8.63
C ASP A 97 21.27 16.15 7.95
N GLU A 98 21.53 16.47 6.66
CA GLU A 98 22.86 16.77 6.06
C GLU A 98 22.76 17.27 4.60
#